data_AF-A0A960T6E3-F1
#
_entry.id   AF-A0A960T6E3-F1
#
_cell.length_a   1.000
_cell.length_b   1.000
_cell.length_c   1.000
_cell.angle_alpha   90.00
_cell.angle_beta   90.00
_cell.angle_gamma   90.00
#
_symmetry.space_group_name_H-M   'P 1'
#
loop_
_entity.id
_entity.type
_entity.pdbx_description
1 polymer ?
#
loop_
_entity_poly.entity_id
_entity_poly.type
_entity_poly.pdbx_seq_one_letter_code
_entity_poly.pdbx_strand_id
1 'polypeptide(L)'
;MNSAILQDRLAQYQPRDKLEELRAVKEIAQEIALAGLCRAGLFEQASFQGGTCLRIVHRLSRFSEDLDFALHNADATFHWPCLFRELEEEFRSFGLHLEASDRSQANQAVKKAFLKEDSFGQVLKLNFPRLRSDPQKVLIKLEVDTNPPSHCTSQISYIDFPYPFSVTCHDLSSLFAGKCHALLCRGFVKGRDWFDFLWYVSRETV
;
A
#
# COMPACT_ATOMS: atom_id res chain seq x y z
N MET A 1 -24.40 2.73 -7.08
CA MET A 1 -23.24 1.85 -7.32
C MET A 1 -22.02 2.73 -7.45
N ASN A 2 -21.04 2.60 -6.55
CA ASN A 2 -19.83 3.43 -6.50
C ASN A 2 -18.83 3.10 -7.63
N SER A 3 -19.19 2.27 -8.61
CA SER A 3 -18.30 1.91 -9.73
C SER A 3 -17.88 3.11 -10.58
N ALA A 4 -18.70 4.16 -10.65
CA ALA A 4 -18.36 5.40 -11.35
C ALA A 4 -17.09 6.07 -10.78
N ILE A 5 -16.94 6.11 -9.45
CA ILE A 5 -15.77 6.74 -8.82
C ILE A 5 -14.47 5.97 -9.15
N LEU A 6 -14.55 4.65 -9.23
CA LEU A 6 -13.40 3.81 -9.60
C LEU A 6 -13.04 4.02 -11.07
N GLN A 7 -14.03 4.15 -11.94
CA GLN A 7 -13.81 4.42 -13.36
C GLN A 7 -13.17 5.80 -13.58
N ASP A 8 -13.66 6.81 -12.86
CA ASP A 8 -13.11 8.17 -12.92
C ASP A 8 -11.68 8.19 -12.38
N ARG A 9 -11.42 7.48 -11.28
CA ARG A 9 -10.06 7.34 -10.73
C ARG A 9 -9.12 6.65 -11.72
N LEU A 10 -9.55 5.57 -12.37
CA LEU A 10 -8.75 4.88 -13.40
C LEU A 10 -8.43 5.81 -14.58
N ALA A 11 -9.38 6.63 -15.02
CA ALA A 11 -9.19 7.57 -16.12
C ALA A 11 -8.10 8.62 -15.83
N GLN A 12 -7.94 9.05 -14.57
CA GLN A 12 -6.91 10.00 -14.15
C GLN A 12 -5.48 9.48 -14.36
N TYR A 13 -5.27 8.16 -14.32
CA TYR A 13 -3.94 7.56 -14.55
C TYR A 13 -3.49 7.61 -16.01
N GLN A 14 -4.41 7.78 -16.96
CA GLN A 14 -4.13 7.80 -18.40
C GLN A 14 -3.17 6.67 -18.86
N PRO A 15 -3.48 5.40 -18.55
CA PRO A 15 -2.58 4.29 -18.85
C PRO A 15 -2.37 4.15 -20.36
N ARG A 16 -1.12 3.92 -20.78
CA ARG A 16 -0.73 3.82 -22.21
C ARG A 16 -0.66 2.39 -22.72
N ASP A 17 -0.60 1.43 -21.80
CA ASP A 17 -0.59 0.01 -22.12
C ASP A 17 -1.26 -0.83 -21.00
N LYS A 18 -1.35 -2.15 -21.23
CA LYS A 18 -1.92 -3.11 -20.29
C LYS A 18 -1.24 -3.12 -18.91
N LEU A 19 0.07 -2.89 -18.88
CA LEU A 19 0.87 -2.95 -17.66
C LEU A 19 0.62 -1.70 -16.82
N GLU A 20 0.62 -0.52 -17.43
CA GLU A 20 0.26 0.74 -16.78
C GLU A 20 -1.18 0.71 -16.26
N GLU A 21 -2.11 0.17 -17.04
CA GLU A 21 -3.50 0.01 -16.59
C GLU A 21 -3.60 -0.94 -15.39
N LEU A 22 -2.90 -2.08 -15.40
CA LEU A 22 -2.87 -2.99 -14.25
C LEU A 22 -2.25 -2.33 -13.02
N ARG A 23 -1.21 -1.52 -13.19
CA ARG A 23 -0.59 -0.76 -12.08
C ARG A 23 -1.58 0.26 -11.51
N ALA A 24 -2.30 0.98 -12.37
CA ALA A 24 -3.35 1.91 -11.93
C ALA A 24 -4.45 1.20 -11.15
N VAL A 25 -4.96 0.06 -11.64
CA VAL A 25 -5.95 -0.77 -10.92
C VAL A 25 -5.39 -1.24 -9.56
N LYS A 26 -4.11 -1.63 -9.50
CA LYS A 26 -3.47 -2.04 -8.24
C LYS A 26 -3.29 -0.88 -7.27
N GLU A 27 -2.94 0.32 -7.74
CA GLU A 27 -2.82 1.52 -6.90
C GLU A 27 -4.20 1.96 -6.38
N ILE A 28 -5.25 1.91 -7.19
CA ILE A 28 -6.65 2.12 -6.74
C ILE A 28 -7.02 1.13 -5.63
N ALA A 29 -6.71 -0.15 -5.80
CA ALA A 29 -6.97 -1.15 -4.77
C ALA A 29 -6.14 -0.91 -3.49
N GLN A 30 -4.89 -0.40 -3.61
CA GLN A 30 -4.10 0.01 -2.44
C GLN A 30 -4.73 1.20 -1.71
N GLU A 31 -5.27 2.19 -2.42
CA GLU A 31 -5.97 3.34 -1.82
C GLU A 31 -7.24 2.91 -1.07
N ILE A 32 -8.04 2.01 -1.66
CA ILE A 32 -9.21 1.42 -1.00
C ILE A 32 -8.78 0.60 0.23
N ALA A 33 -7.69 -0.17 0.13
CA ALA A 33 -7.16 -0.92 1.26
C ALA A 33 -6.72 0.01 2.40
N LEU A 34 -6.07 1.14 2.10
CA LEU A 34 -5.69 2.13 3.12
C LEU A 34 -6.93 2.75 3.78
N ALA A 35 -8.00 3.03 3.02
CA ALA A 35 -9.26 3.50 3.59
C ALA A 35 -9.89 2.46 4.54
N GLY A 36 -9.92 1.18 4.12
CA GLY A 36 -10.44 0.09 4.95
C GLY A 36 -9.61 -0.14 6.22
N LEU A 37 -8.27 -0.08 6.11
CA LEU A 37 -7.37 -0.14 7.25
C LEU A 37 -7.55 1.05 8.20
N CYS A 38 -7.83 2.24 7.67
CA CYS A 38 -8.18 3.41 8.48
C CYS A 38 -9.45 3.18 9.29
N ARG A 39 -10.51 2.67 8.66
CA ARG A 39 -11.77 2.34 9.36
C ARG A 39 -11.60 1.22 10.38
N ALA A 40 -10.71 0.28 10.10
CA ALA A 40 -10.35 -0.80 11.02
C ALA A 40 -9.49 -0.32 12.22
N GLY A 41 -9.11 0.96 12.29
CA GLY A 41 -8.33 1.52 13.38
C GLY A 41 -6.83 1.23 13.31
N LEU A 42 -6.29 0.76 12.17
CA LEU A 42 -4.85 0.44 12.06
C LEU A 42 -3.97 1.65 12.39
N PHE A 43 -4.36 2.85 11.95
CA PHE A 43 -3.54 4.06 12.12
C PHE A 43 -3.50 4.63 13.54
N GLU A 44 -4.27 4.07 14.47
CA GLU A 44 -4.16 4.37 15.91
C GLU A 44 -2.97 3.63 16.54
N GLN A 45 -2.58 2.49 15.96
CA GLN A 45 -1.56 1.58 16.48
C GLN A 45 -0.33 1.44 15.58
N ALA A 46 -0.40 1.87 14.32
CA ALA A 46 0.66 1.70 13.35
C ALA A 46 0.81 2.87 12.36
N SER A 47 2.04 3.09 11.91
CA SER A 47 2.41 4.07 10.90
C SER A 47 2.63 3.40 9.54
N PHE A 48 2.02 3.96 8.49
CA PHE A 48 2.32 3.61 7.11
C PHE A 48 3.75 4.00 6.74
N GLN A 49 4.47 3.11 6.06
CA GLN A 49 5.86 3.32 5.68
C GLN A 49 6.22 2.65 4.34
N GLY A 50 7.51 2.64 4.02
CA GLY A 50 8.03 1.94 2.85
C GLY A 50 7.85 2.70 1.53
N GLY A 51 8.01 1.97 0.42
CA GLY A 51 8.00 2.56 -0.93
C GLY A 51 6.62 3.05 -1.36
N THR A 52 5.55 2.41 -0.87
CA THR A 52 4.18 2.77 -1.26
C THR A 52 3.69 3.99 -0.48
N CYS A 53 4.15 4.19 0.76
CA CYS A 53 3.98 5.46 1.46
C CYS A 53 4.62 6.61 0.68
N LEU A 54 5.86 6.44 0.19
CA LEU A 54 6.50 7.44 -0.67
C LEU A 54 5.73 7.69 -1.96
N ARG A 55 5.16 6.65 -2.57
CA ARG A 55 4.34 6.76 -3.77
C ARG A 55 3.05 7.54 -3.53
N ILE A 56 2.22 7.09 -2.59
CA ILE A 56 0.87 7.62 -2.39
C ILE A 56 0.91 8.97 -1.65
N VAL A 57 1.69 9.08 -0.57
CA VAL A 57 1.71 10.29 0.27
C VAL A 57 2.66 11.35 -0.28
N HIS A 58 3.86 10.95 -0.74
CA HIS A 58 4.91 11.90 -1.14
C HIS A 58 5.12 12.05 -2.65
N ARG A 59 4.31 11.35 -3.45
CA ARG A 59 4.31 11.40 -4.93
C ARG A 59 5.64 10.95 -5.55
N LEU A 60 6.19 9.84 -5.06
CA LEU A 60 7.31 9.14 -5.71
C LEU A 60 6.92 8.74 -7.15
N SER A 61 7.84 8.96 -8.10
CA SER A 61 7.60 8.81 -9.55
C SER A 61 7.77 7.37 -10.06
N ARG A 62 7.64 6.36 -9.18
CA ARG A 62 7.62 4.95 -9.56
C ARG A 62 6.53 4.20 -8.80
N PHE A 63 6.01 3.16 -9.43
CA PHE A 63 5.06 2.25 -8.81
C PHE A 63 5.70 1.46 -7.65
N SER A 64 4.90 1.08 -6.66
CA SER A 64 5.29 0.28 -5.50
C SER A 64 4.16 -0.69 -5.11
N GLU A 65 4.51 -1.92 -4.74
CA GLU A 65 3.53 -3.03 -4.69
C GLU A 65 2.98 -3.36 -3.31
N ASP A 66 3.81 -3.28 -2.28
CA ASP A 66 3.52 -3.77 -0.93
C ASP A 66 3.04 -2.61 -0.04
N LEU A 67 2.14 -2.86 0.90
CA LEU A 67 1.79 -1.90 1.94
C LEU A 67 2.52 -2.29 3.22
N ASP A 68 3.50 -1.47 3.61
CA ASP A 68 4.37 -1.70 4.75
C ASP A 68 3.96 -0.79 5.91
N PHE A 69 3.86 -1.34 7.11
CA PHE A 69 3.51 -0.63 8.34
C PHE A 69 4.53 -0.92 9.45
N ALA A 70 4.62 -0.04 10.43
CA ALA A 70 5.34 -0.25 11.68
C ALA A 70 4.39 0.07 12.83
N LEU A 71 4.32 -0.79 13.86
CA LEU A 71 3.56 -0.44 15.05
C LEU A 71 4.15 0.81 15.72
N HIS A 72 3.35 1.54 16.50
CA HIS A 72 3.85 2.64 17.33
C HIS A 72 4.63 2.11 18.54
N ASN A 73 4.20 0.97 19.08
CA ASN A 73 4.84 0.27 20.19
C ASN A 73 5.02 -1.19 19.82
N ALA A 74 6.07 -1.82 20.37
CA ALA A 74 6.30 -3.24 20.12
C ALA A 74 5.15 -4.09 20.69
N ASP A 75 4.55 -4.93 19.85
CA ASP A 75 3.47 -5.85 20.23
C ASP A 75 3.49 -7.11 19.37
N ALA A 76 4.09 -8.18 19.93
CA ALA A 76 4.18 -9.47 19.25
C ALA A 76 2.82 -10.18 19.08
N THR A 77 1.77 -9.70 19.75
CA THR A 77 0.41 -10.25 19.71
C THR A 77 -0.46 -9.64 18.60
N PHE A 78 0.09 -8.75 17.77
CA PHE A 78 -0.62 -8.26 16.60
C PHE A 78 -1.03 -9.40 15.65
N HIS A 79 -2.29 -9.37 15.21
CA HIS A 79 -2.86 -10.34 14.29
C HIS A 79 -3.73 -9.66 13.23
N TRP A 80 -3.46 -9.93 11.95
CA TRP A 80 -4.22 -9.35 10.84
C TRP A 80 -5.74 -9.64 10.81
N PRO A 81 -6.23 -10.83 11.22
CA PRO A 81 -7.65 -11.17 11.13
C PRO A 81 -8.60 -10.20 11.82
N CYS A 82 -8.16 -9.43 12.81
CA CYS A 82 -9.01 -8.42 13.45
C CYS A 82 -9.40 -7.27 12.49
N LEU A 83 -8.64 -7.05 11.40
CA LEU A 83 -8.85 -5.97 10.44
C LEU A 83 -9.57 -6.43 9.16
N PHE A 84 -9.66 -7.75 8.93
CA PHE A 84 -10.14 -8.29 7.65
C PHE A 84 -11.60 -7.98 7.35
N ARG A 85 -12.47 -8.00 8.37
CA ARG A 85 -13.89 -7.71 8.18
C ARG A 85 -14.10 -6.31 7.57
N GLU A 86 -13.47 -5.29 8.16
CA GLU A 86 -13.60 -3.90 7.71
C GLU A 86 -12.97 -3.71 6.32
N LEU A 87 -11.84 -4.36 6.05
CA LEU A 87 -11.23 -4.38 4.71
C LEU A 87 -12.17 -4.96 3.65
N GLU A 88 -12.77 -6.12 3.92
CA GLU A 88 -13.70 -6.78 3.00
C GLU A 88 -14.98 -5.96 2.81
N GLU A 89 -15.51 -5.34 3.87
CA GLU A 89 -16.65 -4.44 3.80
C GLU A 89 -16.35 -3.18 2.98
N GLU A 90 -15.16 -2.61 3.15
CA GLU A 90 -14.73 -1.44 2.38
C GLU A 90 -14.68 -1.75 0.88
N PHE A 91 -14.04 -2.84 0.46
CA PHE A 91 -14.02 -3.27 -0.94
C PHE A 91 -15.41 -3.58 -1.48
N ARG A 92 -16.25 -4.27 -0.68
CA ARG A 92 -17.63 -4.60 -1.05
C ARG A 92 -18.47 -3.36 -1.29
N SER A 93 -18.21 -2.26 -0.58
CA SER A 93 -18.91 -0.97 -0.80
C SER A 93 -18.67 -0.38 -2.21
N PHE A 94 -17.57 -0.76 -2.86
CA PHE A 94 -17.26 -0.41 -4.25
C PHE A 94 -17.66 -1.49 -5.27
N GLY A 95 -18.33 -2.56 -4.83
CA GLY A 95 -18.70 -3.70 -5.66
C GLY A 95 -17.55 -4.66 -5.94
N LEU A 96 -16.42 -4.54 -5.23
CA LEU A 96 -15.28 -5.42 -5.35
C LEU A 96 -15.35 -6.55 -4.33
N HIS A 97 -14.92 -7.74 -4.71
CA HIS A 97 -14.75 -8.91 -3.86
C HIS A 97 -13.29 -9.03 -3.44
N LEU A 98 -13.06 -8.99 -2.13
CA LEU A 98 -11.74 -9.13 -1.52
C LEU A 98 -11.69 -10.44 -0.72
N GLU A 99 -10.62 -11.21 -0.91
CA GLU A 99 -10.22 -12.30 -0.03
C GLU A 99 -8.97 -11.88 0.74
N ALA A 100 -9.05 -11.81 2.07
CA ALA A 100 -7.91 -11.54 2.93
C ALA A 100 -7.39 -12.85 3.58
N SER A 101 -6.06 -13.00 3.64
CA SER A 101 -5.44 -14.16 4.30
C SER A 101 -4.24 -13.77 5.12
N ASP A 102 -4.20 -14.24 6.37
CA ASP A 102 -3.03 -14.11 7.23
C ASP A 102 -1.98 -15.15 6.83
N ARG A 103 -0.74 -14.69 6.63
CA ARG A 103 0.44 -15.51 6.30
C ARG A 103 1.57 -15.30 7.31
N SER A 104 1.24 -14.75 8.47
CA SER A 104 2.18 -14.51 9.56
C SER A 104 2.71 -15.80 10.14
N GLN A 105 3.97 -15.77 10.56
CA GLN A 105 4.59 -16.84 11.33
C GLN A 105 4.73 -16.36 12.79
N ALA A 106 4.51 -17.25 13.75
CA ALA A 106 4.47 -16.90 15.18
C ALA A 106 5.73 -16.13 15.64
N ASN A 107 6.92 -16.58 15.21
CA ASN A 107 8.21 -16.06 15.67
C ASN A 107 8.82 -14.97 14.77
N GLN A 108 8.08 -14.44 13.79
CA GLN A 108 8.55 -13.32 12.97
C GLN A 108 8.06 -12.00 13.54
N ALA A 109 8.98 -11.04 13.67
CA ALA A 109 8.67 -9.64 14.01
C ALA A 109 7.83 -8.97 12.92
N VAL A 110 7.99 -9.38 11.66
CA VAL A 110 7.12 -8.90 10.58
C VAL A 110 5.95 -9.86 10.39
N LYS A 111 4.74 -9.38 10.68
CA LYS A 111 3.48 -10.09 10.42
C LYS A 111 3.01 -9.78 9.00
N LYS A 112 2.52 -10.78 8.28
CA LYS A 112 2.23 -10.67 6.84
C LYS A 112 0.80 -11.09 6.54
N ALA A 113 0.13 -10.36 5.67
CA ALA A 113 -1.14 -10.76 5.09
C ALA A 113 -1.15 -10.51 3.58
N PHE A 114 -2.08 -11.17 2.90
CA PHE A 114 -2.32 -10.96 1.47
C PHE A 114 -3.79 -10.64 1.25
N LEU A 115 -4.00 -9.58 0.47
CA LEU A 115 -5.30 -9.21 -0.07
C LEU A 115 -5.34 -9.64 -1.54
N LYS A 116 -6.35 -10.43 -1.89
CA LYS A 116 -6.61 -10.89 -3.25
C LYS A 116 -7.94 -10.34 -3.71
N GLU A 117 -7.90 -9.51 -4.75
CA GLU A 117 -9.08 -8.96 -5.42
C GLU A 117 -9.09 -9.50 -6.85
N ASP A 118 -10.17 -10.16 -7.26
CA ASP A 118 -10.29 -10.81 -8.58
C ASP A 118 -11.58 -10.47 -9.32
N SER A 119 -12.31 -9.45 -8.85
CA SER A 119 -13.56 -8.98 -9.43
C SER A 119 -13.45 -7.61 -10.11
N PHE A 120 -12.30 -6.92 -10.08
CA PHE A 120 -12.16 -5.59 -10.71
C PHE A 120 -12.62 -5.55 -12.17
N GLY A 121 -12.41 -6.63 -12.94
CA GLY A 121 -12.85 -6.72 -14.34
C GLY A 121 -14.37 -6.76 -14.54
N GLN A 122 -15.14 -7.01 -13.47
CA GLN A 122 -16.61 -6.96 -13.46
C GLN A 122 -17.13 -5.55 -13.13
N VAL A 123 -16.29 -4.73 -12.48
CA VAL A 123 -16.65 -3.39 -11.98
C VAL A 123 -16.11 -2.29 -12.90
N LEU A 124 -14.89 -2.45 -13.38
CA LEU A 124 -14.17 -1.48 -14.21
C LEU A 124 -14.26 -1.81 -15.70
N LYS A 125 -14.49 -0.78 -16.52
CA LYS A 125 -14.28 -0.85 -17.96
C LYS A 125 -12.80 -0.56 -18.24
N LEU A 126 -12.09 -1.62 -18.61
CA LEU A 126 -10.68 -1.55 -18.96
C LEU A 126 -10.52 -1.10 -20.43
N ASN A 127 -9.53 -0.26 -20.69
CA ASN A 127 -9.21 0.29 -22.00
C ASN A 127 -8.45 -0.72 -22.86
N PHE A 128 -7.67 -1.62 -22.23
CA PHE A 128 -6.86 -2.60 -22.94
C PHE A 128 -7.44 -4.03 -22.77
N PRO A 129 -7.67 -4.77 -23.86
CA PRO A 129 -8.29 -6.09 -23.80
C PRO A 129 -7.37 -7.10 -23.10
N ARG A 130 -7.89 -7.85 -22.13
CA ARG A 130 -7.13 -8.87 -21.40
C ARG A 130 -7.28 -10.26 -22.01
N LEU A 131 -6.15 -10.93 -22.17
CA LEU A 131 -6.09 -12.36 -22.50
C LEU A 131 -6.20 -13.19 -21.22
N ARG A 132 -6.56 -14.46 -21.33
CA ARG A 132 -6.55 -15.39 -20.18
C ARG A 132 -5.18 -15.54 -19.52
N SER A 133 -4.11 -15.29 -20.28
CA SER A 133 -2.73 -15.29 -19.79
C SER A 133 -2.36 -14.03 -19.01
N ASP A 134 -3.13 -12.94 -19.17
CA ASP A 134 -2.88 -11.69 -18.46
C ASP A 134 -3.32 -11.83 -17.00
N PRO A 135 -2.70 -11.10 -16.04
CA PRO A 135 -3.16 -11.09 -14.66
C PRO A 135 -4.62 -10.68 -14.55
N GLN A 136 -5.42 -11.58 -13.99
CA GLN A 136 -6.86 -11.42 -13.73
C GLN A 136 -7.16 -11.08 -12.27
N LYS A 137 -6.13 -10.86 -11.45
CA LYS A 137 -6.25 -10.57 -10.03
C LYS A 137 -5.25 -9.52 -9.61
N VAL A 138 -5.66 -8.69 -8.66
CA VAL A 138 -4.79 -7.80 -7.91
C VAL A 138 -4.39 -8.53 -6.63
N LEU A 139 -3.08 -8.57 -6.36
CA LEU A 139 -2.52 -9.05 -5.11
C LEU A 139 -1.79 -7.91 -4.42
N ILE A 140 -2.19 -7.62 -3.19
CA ILE A 140 -1.53 -6.65 -2.31
C ILE A 140 -1.00 -7.41 -1.10
N LYS A 141 0.29 -7.26 -0.85
CA LYS A 141 0.92 -7.80 0.35
C LYS A 141 0.89 -6.72 1.42
N LEU A 142 0.45 -7.10 2.62
CA LEU A 142 0.53 -6.28 3.81
C LEU A 142 1.68 -6.81 4.68
N GLU A 143 2.52 -5.93 5.18
CA GLU A 143 3.52 -6.24 6.20
C GLU A 143 3.41 -5.24 7.34
N VAL A 144 3.43 -5.71 8.58
CA VAL A 144 3.57 -4.85 9.75
C VAL A 144 4.75 -5.32 10.59
N ASP A 145 5.67 -4.41 10.87
CA ASP A 145 6.75 -4.64 11.83
C ASP A 145 6.23 -4.45 13.25
N THR A 146 6.17 -5.54 14.01
CA THR A 146 5.71 -5.55 15.41
C THR A 146 6.80 -5.23 16.41
N ASN A 147 8.03 -5.01 15.96
CA ASN A 147 9.15 -4.57 16.78
C ASN A 147 9.92 -3.46 16.04
N PRO A 148 9.27 -2.31 15.81
CA PRO A 148 9.80 -1.23 14.98
C PRO A 148 11.11 -0.66 15.55
N PRO A 149 12.00 -0.14 14.70
CA PRO A 149 13.19 0.57 15.17
C PRO A 149 12.79 1.83 15.97
N SER A 150 13.59 2.18 16.97
CA SER A 150 13.38 3.39 17.76
C SER A 150 13.62 4.65 16.93
N HIS A 151 13.08 5.78 17.40
CA HIS A 151 13.28 7.12 16.83
C HIS A 151 12.65 7.41 15.47
N CYS A 152 11.80 6.53 14.94
CA CYS A 152 10.92 6.90 13.83
C CYS A 152 9.85 7.90 14.29
N THR A 153 9.74 9.00 13.57
CA THR A 153 8.72 10.02 13.75
C THR A 153 7.59 9.82 12.75
N SER A 154 6.37 10.12 13.18
CA SER A 154 5.16 9.95 12.37
C SER A 154 4.43 11.28 12.22
N GLN A 155 3.72 11.41 11.12
CA GLN A 155 2.87 12.55 10.78
C GLN A 155 1.51 12.04 10.29
N ILE A 156 0.49 12.89 10.40
CA ILE A 156 -0.81 12.62 9.81
C ILE A 156 -0.80 13.18 8.39
N SER A 157 -1.16 12.35 7.42
CA SER A 157 -1.39 12.75 6.04
C SER A 157 -2.82 12.44 5.64
N TYR A 158 -3.35 13.16 4.65
CA TYR A 158 -4.71 12.96 4.15
C TYR A 158 -4.68 12.43 2.73
N ILE A 159 -5.45 11.38 2.47
CA ILE A 159 -5.69 10.80 1.16
C ILE A 159 -7.14 11.13 0.79
N ASP A 160 -7.38 11.55 -0.45
CA ASP A 160 -8.67 12.07 -0.91
C ASP A 160 -9.55 11.05 -1.64
N PHE A 161 -8.98 9.89 -2.01
CA PHE A 161 -9.66 8.80 -2.69
C PHE A 161 -9.61 7.49 -1.87
N PRO A 162 -10.71 6.73 -1.75
CA PRO A 162 -12.01 6.90 -2.43
C PRO A 162 -12.92 7.97 -1.82
N TYR A 163 -12.59 8.44 -0.62
CA TYR A 163 -13.13 9.63 0.04
C TYR A 163 -12.02 10.18 0.95
N PRO A 164 -12.15 11.38 1.53
CA PRO A 164 -11.14 11.90 2.45
C PRO A 164 -10.98 11.03 3.71
N PHE A 165 -9.78 10.53 3.96
CA PHE A 165 -9.39 9.88 5.22
C PHE A 165 -7.95 10.23 5.60
N SER A 166 -7.63 10.08 6.88
CA SER A 166 -6.29 10.31 7.41
C SER A 166 -5.52 9.00 7.54
N VAL A 167 -4.22 9.06 7.25
CA VAL A 167 -3.27 7.99 7.57
C VAL A 167 -2.21 8.53 8.51
N THR A 168 -1.87 7.76 9.54
CA THR A 168 -0.63 7.97 10.28
C THR A 168 0.49 7.34 9.48
N CYS A 169 1.52 8.10 9.11
CA CYS A 169 2.64 7.61 8.33
C CYS A 169 3.98 8.11 8.86
N HIS A 170 5.06 7.39 8.60
CA HIS A 170 6.40 7.90 8.89
C HIS A 170 6.66 9.19 8.13
N ASP A 171 7.35 10.13 8.77
CA ASP A 171 7.76 11.35 8.11
C ASP A 171 8.87 11.09 7.08
N LEU A 172 9.15 12.12 6.28
CA LEU A 172 10.04 11.99 5.14
C LEU A 172 11.48 11.64 5.57
N SER A 173 11.94 12.16 6.72
CA SER A 173 13.25 11.86 7.30
C SER A 173 13.35 10.42 7.80
N SER A 174 12.32 9.90 8.47
CA SER A 174 12.27 8.50 8.94
C SER A 174 12.22 7.53 7.77
N LEU A 175 11.43 7.85 6.73
CA LEU A 175 11.40 7.07 5.49
C LEU A 175 12.75 7.07 4.78
N PHE A 176 13.48 8.20 4.78
CA PHE A 176 14.82 8.29 4.19
C PHE A 176 15.83 7.45 4.97
N ALA A 177 15.82 7.52 6.30
CA ALA A 177 16.68 6.69 7.15
C ALA A 177 16.48 5.19 6.85
N GLY A 178 15.24 4.75 6.67
CA GLY A 178 14.93 3.38 6.25
C GLY A 178 15.51 3.00 4.88
N LYS A 179 15.57 3.93 3.93
CA LYS A 179 16.23 3.72 2.62
C LYS A 179 17.74 3.66 2.73
N CYS A 180 18.35 4.55 3.51
CA CYS A 180 19.78 4.50 3.79
C CYS A 180 20.17 3.17 4.45
N HIS A 181 19.42 2.72 5.44
CA HIS A 181 19.64 1.40 6.06
C HIS A 181 19.50 0.27 5.03
N ALA A 182 18.48 0.29 4.18
CA ALA A 182 18.32 -0.73 3.14
C ALA A 182 19.50 -0.76 2.14
N LEU A 183 20.05 0.40 1.76
CA LEU A 183 21.20 0.51 0.86
C LEU A 183 22.50 0.04 1.51
N LEU A 184 22.72 0.36 2.78
CA LEU A 184 23.97 0.06 3.49
C LEU A 184 24.01 -1.37 4.02
N CYS A 185 22.87 -1.94 4.40
CA CYS A 185 22.81 -3.19 5.17
C CYS A 185 22.25 -4.38 4.38
N ARG A 186 21.71 -4.21 3.16
CA ARG A 186 21.37 -5.37 2.32
C ARG A 186 22.64 -6.01 1.75
N GLY A 187 22.70 -7.34 1.83
CA GLY A 187 23.76 -8.13 1.18
C GLY A 187 23.67 -8.21 -0.35
N PHE A 188 22.77 -7.46 -0.99
CA PHE A 188 22.61 -7.44 -2.45
C PHE A 188 22.05 -6.09 -2.92
N VAL A 189 22.34 -5.74 -4.18
CA VAL A 189 21.85 -4.52 -4.81
C VAL A 189 20.39 -4.66 -5.22
N LYS A 190 19.56 -3.68 -4.83
CA LYS A 190 18.16 -3.59 -5.26
C LYS A 190 17.90 -2.24 -5.93
N GLY A 191 17.69 -2.24 -7.24
CA GLY A 191 17.62 -1.00 -8.05
C GLY A 191 16.59 0.03 -7.57
N ARG A 192 15.48 -0.42 -6.97
CA ARG A 192 14.45 0.49 -6.43
C ARG A 192 14.90 1.29 -5.21
N ASP A 193 15.83 0.77 -4.40
CA ASP A 193 16.35 1.54 -3.26
C ASP A 193 17.23 2.70 -3.75
N TRP A 194 18.03 2.47 -4.79
CA TRP A 194 18.82 3.51 -5.46
C TRP A 194 17.95 4.56 -6.13
N PHE A 195 16.86 4.14 -6.80
CA PHE A 195 15.88 5.06 -7.36
C PHE A 195 15.30 5.98 -6.28
N ASP A 196 14.87 5.41 -5.15
CA ASP A 196 14.30 6.19 -4.04
C ASP A 196 15.33 7.16 -3.46
N PHE A 197 16.57 6.71 -3.27
CA PHE A 197 17.64 7.57 -2.79
C PHE A 197 17.92 8.75 -3.73
N LEU A 198 18.01 8.51 -5.05
CA LEU A 198 18.17 9.58 -6.03
C LEU A 198 16.98 10.54 -6.02
N TRP A 199 15.75 10.02 -5.85
CA TRP A 199 14.57 10.85 -5.68
C TRP A 199 14.66 11.77 -4.47
N TYR A 200 15.18 11.31 -3.32
CA TYR A 200 15.45 12.18 -2.15
C TYR A 200 16.49 13.26 -2.45
N VAL A 201 17.63 12.87 -3.00
CA VAL A 201 18.74 13.79 -3.31
C VAL A 201 18.30 14.86 -4.31
N SER A 202 17.54 14.49 -5.35
CA SER A 202 17.03 15.43 -6.35
C SER A 202 16.05 16.48 -5.82
N ARG A 203 15.47 16.26 -4.64
CA ARG A 203 14.51 17.16 -4.00
C ARG A 203 15.13 18.05 -2.93
N GLU A 204 16.46 18.00 -2.77
CA GLU A 204 17.18 18.69 -1.68
C GLU A 204 16.55 18.39 -0.31
N THR A 205 15.99 17.19 -0.16
CA THR A 205 15.31 16.76 1.04
C THR A 205 16.32 16.20 2.03
N VAL A 206 17.27 17.05 2.47
CA VAL A 206 18.06 17.00 3.73
C VAL A 206 18.69 18.38 3.90
#